data_AF-A0A6N9QWI8-F1
#
_entry.id   AF-A0A6N9QWI8-F1
#
_cell.length_a   1.000
_cell.length_b   1.000
_cell.length_c   1.000
_cell.angle_alpha   90.00
_cell.angle_beta   90.00
_cell.angle_gamma   90.00
#
_symmetry.space_group_name_H-M   'P 1'
#
loop_
_entity.id
_entity.type
_entity.pdbx_description
1 polymer ?
#
loop_
_entity_poly.entity_id
_entity_poly.type
_entity_poly.pdbx_seq_one_letter_code
_entity_poly.pdbx_strand_id
1 'polypeptide(L)'
;MTTRTERRMKAPPSTYVAMLITGALAAAALGGAAALFYDENRLMVFTVFAVCTAGPMFALSWFVFVSRYTVKSDPHAEDNVEGQWYDKATSGAFHDFLIVAGLGCVVLALTRFEIAGSTLLVLLLVFVMADAAIRYAVLNRRGA
;
A
#
# COMPACT_ATOMS: atom_id res chain seq x y z
N MET A 1 -26.79 -32.39 -18.46
CA MET A 1 -27.41 -31.35 -17.60
C MET A 1 -26.54 -31.22 -16.36
N THR A 2 -25.46 -30.45 -16.43
CA THR A 2 -24.50 -30.28 -15.34
C THR A 2 -25.04 -29.24 -14.37
N THR A 3 -25.26 -29.66 -13.13
CA THR A 3 -25.66 -28.83 -12.00
C THR A 3 -24.64 -27.71 -11.82
N ARG A 4 -25.01 -26.48 -12.21
CA ARG A 4 -24.26 -25.27 -11.90
C ARG A 4 -24.42 -25.01 -10.40
N THR A 5 -23.56 -25.62 -9.60
CA THR A 5 -23.46 -25.41 -8.16
C THR A 5 -23.36 -23.91 -7.91
N GLU A 6 -24.34 -23.34 -7.20
CA GLU A 6 -24.27 -21.96 -6.74
C GLU A 6 -22.96 -21.77 -5.98
N ARG A 7 -22.04 -21.00 -6.58
CA ARG A 7 -20.75 -20.69 -5.97
C ARG A 7 -21.06 -19.80 -4.77
N ARG A 8 -21.05 -20.36 -3.56
CA ARG A 8 -21.24 -19.62 -2.30
C ARG A 8 -20.38 -18.36 -2.30
N MET A 9 -21.00 -17.18 -2.38
CA MET A 9 -20.33 -15.88 -2.32
C MET A 9 -19.85 -15.50 -0.89
N LYS A 10 -19.86 -16.44 0.06
CA LYS A 10 -19.51 -16.21 1.47
C LYS A 10 -18.47 -17.23 1.93
N ALA A 11 -17.34 -16.73 2.41
CA ALA A 11 -16.29 -17.54 3.02
C ALA A 11 -16.80 -18.23 4.30
N PRO A 12 -16.21 -19.39 4.69
CA PRO A 12 -16.43 -19.99 5.99
C PRO A 12 -16.10 -19.01 7.14
N PRO A 13 -16.80 -19.09 8.29
CA PRO A 13 -16.55 -18.19 9.42
C PRO A 13 -15.12 -18.30 9.97
N SER A 14 -14.51 -19.48 9.92
CA SER A 14 -13.10 -19.70 10.30
C SER A 14 -12.11 -18.88 9.48
N THR A 15 -12.44 -18.58 8.22
CA THR A 15 -11.60 -17.77 7.32
C THR A 15 -11.58 -16.30 7.72
N TYR A 16 -12.72 -15.75 8.16
CA TYR A 16 -12.78 -14.39 8.70
C TYR A 16 -12.03 -14.29 10.03
N VAL A 17 -12.10 -15.32 10.88
CA VAL A 17 -11.32 -15.38 12.12
C VAL A 17 -9.82 -15.41 11.81
N ALA A 18 -9.40 -16.25 10.86
CA ALA A 18 -8.00 -16.28 10.41
C ALA A 18 -7.54 -14.92 9.86
N MET A 19 -8.40 -14.23 9.09
CA MET A 19 -8.13 -12.88 8.62
C MET A 19 -7.89 -11.90 9.77
N LEU A 20 -8.81 -11.86 10.73
CA LEU A 20 -8.72 -10.93 11.85
C LEU A 20 -7.46 -11.18 12.70
N ILE A 21 -7.17 -12.44 13.01
CA ILE A 21 -6.01 -12.81 13.82
C ILE A 21 -4.71 -12.46 13.10
N THR A 22 -4.55 -12.87 11.84
CA THR A 22 -3.29 -12.62 11.12
C THR A 22 -3.09 -11.15 10.78
N GLY A 23 -4.14 -10.41 10.44
CA GLY A 23 -4.06 -8.96 10.23
C GLY A 23 -3.64 -8.21 11.50
N ALA A 24 -4.25 -8.55 12.64
CA ALA A 24 -3.89 -7.97 13.93
C ALA A 24 -2.45 -8.32 14.36
N LEU A 25 -2.04 -9.58 14.18
CA LEU A 25 -0.67 -10.02 14.48
C LEU A 25 0.37 -9.33 13.60
N ALA A 26 0.10 -9.17 12.31
CA ALA A 26 1.01 -8.49 11.39
C ALA A 26 1.16 -7.00 11.75
N ALA A 27 0.05 -6.33 12.07
CA ALA A 27 0.08 -4.94 12.54
C ALA A 27 0.82 -4.79 13.87
N ALA A 28 0.56 -5.68 14.82
CA ALA A 28 1.27 -5.71 16.10
C ALA A 28 2.77 -6.02 15.91
N ALA A 29 3.14 -6.88 14.96
CA ALA A 29 4.54 -7.17 14.66
C ALA A 29 5.27 -5.93 14.12
N LEU A 30 4.64 -5.16 13.22
CA LEU A 30 5.20 -3.89 12.73
C LEU A 30 5.32 -2.84 13.86
N GLY A 31 4.29 -2.71 14.71
CA GLY A 31 4.34 -1.85 15.89
C GLY A 31 5.44 -2.27 16.87
N GLY A 32 5.60 -3.57 17.10
CA GLY A 32 6.65 -4.14 17.93
C GLY A 32 8.04 -3.86 17.38
N ALA A 33 8.23 -4.08 16.08
CA ALA A 33 9.48 -3.76 15.39
C ALA A 33 9.82 -2.28 15.50
N ALA A 34 8.84 -1.38 15.30
CA ALA A 34 9.05 0.06 15.48
C ALA A 34 9.45 0.41 16.92
N ALA A 35 8.80 -0.18 17.92
CA ALA A 35 9.09 0.09 19.33
C ALA A 35 10.51 -0.32 19.76
N LEU A 36 11.18 -1.23 19.05
CA LEU A 36 12.58 -1.59 19.32
C LEU A 36 13.56 -0.46 19.02
N PHE A 37 13.17 0.53 18.21
CA PHE A 37 14.02 1.67 17.85
C PHE A 37 13.88 2.87 18.80
N TYR A 38 13.05 2.78 19.83
CA TYR A 38 12.79 3.86 20.78
C TYR A 38 12.96 3.36 22.22
N ASP A 39 13.72 4.09 23.05
CA ASP A 39 13.91 3.71 24.46
C ASP A 39 12.82 4.28 25.37
N GLU A 40 12.38 5.50 25.08
CA GLU A 40 11.27 6.16 25.77
C GLU A 40 9.96 5.91 25.02
N ASN A 41 8.83 5.88 25.74
CA ASN A 41 7.49 5.81 25.16
C ASN A 41 7.23 4.60 24.23
N ARG A 42 7.94 3.47 24.44
CA ARG A 42 7.78 2.23 23.64
C ARG A 42 6.33 1.81 23.41
N LEU A 43 5.50 1.91 24.45
CA LEU A 43 4.07 1.58 24.35
C LEU A 43 3.31 2.52 23.40
N MET A 44 3.63 3.82 23.40
CA MET A 44 3.02 4.80 22.50
C MET A 44 3.48 4.58 21.05
N VAL A 45 4.77 4.30 20.84
CA VAL A 45 5.30 3.99 19.51
C VAL A 45 4.65 2.72 18.96
N PHE A 46 4.58 1.67 19.78
CA PHE A 46 3.91 0.42 19.43
C PHE A 46 2.46 0.66 18.98
N THR A 47 1.67 1.40 19.77
CA THR A 47 0.26 1.62 19.47
C THR A 47 0.06 2.46 18.23
N VAL A 48 0.82 3.54 18.05
CA VAL A 48 0.73 4.40 16.86
C VAL A 48 1.05 3.60 15.59
N PHE A 49 2.18 2.89 15.55
CA PHE A 49 2.56 2.11 14.37
C PHE A 49 1.61 0.95 14.10
N ALA A 50 1.18 0.22 15.14
CA ALA A 50 0.22 -0.87 14.97
C ALA A 50 -1.13 -0.36 14.42
N VAL A 51 -1.65 0.77 14.93
CA VAL A 51 -2.91 1.34 14.46
C VAL A 51 -2.78 1.91 13.05
N CYS A 52 -1.72 2.65 12.74
CA CYS A 52 -1.50 3.21 11.40
C CYS A 52 -1.32 2.13 10.32
N THR A 53 -0.71 0.99 10.66
CA THR A 53 -0.48 -0.12 9.74
C THR A 53 -1.61 -1.16 9.73
N ALA A 54 -2.57 -1.08 10.66
CA ALA A 54 -3.67 -2.02 10.77
C ALA A 54 -4.48 -2.14 9.47
N GLY A 55 -4.85 -1.01 8.87
CA GLY A 55 -5.64 -0.98 7.63
C GLY A 55 -5.03 -1.82 6.51
N PRO A 56 -3.79 -1.51 6.07
CA PRO A 56 -3.07 -2.32 5.09
C PRO A 56 -2.89 -3.78 5.48
N MET A 57 -2.60 -4.09 6.76
CA MET A 57 -2.41 -5.47 7.21
C MET A 57 -3.70 -6.29 7.18
N PHE A 58 -4.83 -5.69 7.56
CA PHE A 58 -6.13 -6.33 7.41
C PHE A 58 -6.53 -6.51 5.95
N ALA A 59 -6.21 -5.55 5.07
CA ALA A 59 -6.46 -5.67 3.64
C ALA A 59 -5.65 -6.82 3.01
N LEU A 60 -4.36 -6.93 3.35
CA LEU A 60 -3.51 -8.05 2.91
C LEU A 60 -4.00 -9.38 3.45
N SER A 61 -4.36 -9.43 4.73
CA SER A 61 -4.89 -10.64 5.34
C SER A 61 -6.22 -11.06 4.70
N TRP A 62 -7.12 -10.11 4.43
CA TRP A 62 -8.34 -10.37 3.66
C TRP A 62 -8.02 -10.92 2.27
N PHE A 63 -7.03 -10.34 1.59
CA PHE A 63 -6.58 -10.78 0.29
C PHE A 63 -6.10 -12.25 0.31
N VAL A 64 -5.35 -12.67 1.34
CA VAL A 64 -4.84 -14.04 1.46
C VAL A 64 -5.94 -15.05 1.82
N PHE A 65 -6.80 -14.72 2.79
CA PHE A 65 -7.74 -15.69 3.35
C PHE A 65 -9.13 -15.65 2.70
N VAL A 66 -9.68 -14.46 2.51
CA VAL A 66 -11.10 -14.27 2.20
C VAL A 66 -11.35 -14.08 0.70
N SER A 67 -10.46 -13.37 -0.01
CA SER A 67 -10.67 -12.96 -1.41
C SER A 67 -11.05 -14.11 -2.34
N ARG A 68 -10.43 -15.29 -2.16
CA ARG A 68 -10.70 -16.49 -2.98
C ARG A 68 -12.15 -16.98 -2.96
N TYR A 69 -12.90 -16.62 -1.92
CA TYR A 69 -14.31 -16.99 -1.77
C TYR A 69 -15.26 -15.86 -2.17
N THR A 70 -14.84 -14.61 -2.00
CA THR A 70 -15.71 -13.43 -2.18
C THR A 70 -15.53 -12.74 -3.53
N VAL A 71 -14.35 -12.86 -4.13
CA VAL A 71 -14.01 -12.24 -5.41
C VAL A 71 -14.15 -13.29 -6.52
N LYS A 72 -14.88 -12.93 -7.57
CA LYS A 72 -14.93 -13.74 -8.79
C LYS A 72 -13.67 -13.45 -9.60
N SER A 73 -12.90 -14.50 -9.88
CA SER A 73 -11.76 -14.39 -10.80
C SER A 73 -12.25 -13.98 -12.20
N ASP A 74 -11.68 -12.90 -12.73
CA ASP A 74 -11.88 -12.43 -14.09
C ASP A 74 -10.65 -12.82 -14.93
N PRO A 75 -10.79 -13.65 -15.97
CA PRO A 75 -9.68 -14.05 -16.84
C PRO A 75 -8.98 -12.88 -17.56
N HIS A 76 -9.65 -11.73 -17.72
CA HIS A 76 -9.09 -10.54 -18.40
C HIS A 76 -8.91 -9.37 -17.44
N ALA A 77 -8.69 -9.65 -16.14
CA ALA A 77 -8.50 -8.61 -15.13
C ALA A 77 -7.35 -7.64 -15.46
N GLU A 78 -6.33 -8.12 -16.18
CA GLU A 78 -5.17 -7.34 -16.65
C GLU A 78 -5.48 -6.42 -17.84
N ASP A 79 -6.53 -6.70 -18.63
CA ASP A 79 -6.94 -5.88 -19.77
C ASP A 79 -7.88 -4.72 -19.37
N ASN A 80 -7.91 -4.37 -18.08
CA ASN A 80 -8.73 -3.28 -17.58
C ASN A 80 -8.12 -1.91 -17.95
N VAL A 81 -8.95 -1.03 -18.53
CA VAL A 81 -8.59 0.37 -18.83
C VAL A 81 -8.09 1.12 -17.58
N GLU A 82 -8.69 0.85 -16.42
CA GLU A 82 -8.25 1.48 -15.16
C GLU A 82 -6.87 0.97 -14.73
N GLY A 83 -6.58 -0.31 -14.97
CA GLY A 83 -5.27 -0.91 -14.74
C GLY A 83 -4.21 -0.26 -15.62
N GLN A 84 -4.51 -0.08 -16.92
CA GLN A 84 -3.60 0.60 -17.83
C GLN A 84 -3.35 2.06 -17.43
N TRP A 85 -4.36 2.79 -16.96
CA TRP A 85 -4.18 4.15 -16.46
C TRP A 85 -3.31 4.18 -15.20
N TYR A 86 -3.52 3.23 -14.28
CA TYR A 86 -2.73 3.10 -13.06
C TYR A 86 -1.26 2.75 -13.37
N ASP A 87 -1.01 1.81 -14.28
CA ASP A 87 0.34 1.41 -14.67
C ASP A 87 1.09 2.56 -15.37
N LYS A 88 0.42 3.29 -16.28
CA LYS A 88 0.99 4.49 -16.89
C LYS A 88 1.27 5.58 -15.84
N ALA A 89 0.34 5.80 -14.92
CA ALA A 89 0.48 6.81 -13.87
C ALA A 89 1.66 6.50 -12.93
N THR A 90 1.76 5.28 -12.46
CA THR A 90 2.79 4.84 -11.52
C THR A 90 4.17 4.72 -12.17
N SER A 91 4.25 4.16 -13.38
CA SER A 91 5.51 4.11 -14.14
C SER A 91 6.05 5.52 -14.40
N GLY A 92 5.17 6.45 -14.80
CA GLY A 92 5.53 7.85 -14.97
C GLY A 92 6.02 8.50 -13.68
N ALA A 93 5.27 8.34 -12.58
CA ALA A 93 5.62 8.92 -11.30
C ALA A 93 6.90 8.35 -10.69
N PHE A 94 7.22 7.09 -10.97
CA PHE A 94 8.47 6.47 -10.56
C PHE A 94 9.69 7.13 -11.21
N HIS A 95 9.61 7.44 -12.51
CA HIS A 95 10.72 8.12 -13.20
C HIS A 95 10.90 9.55 -12.68
N ASP A 96 9.81 10.27 -12.45
CA ASP A 96 9.86 11.61 -11.87
C ASP A 96 10.42 11.59 -10.45
N PHE A 97 10.03 10.60 -9.65
CA PHE A 97 10.62 10.34 -8.35
C PHE A 97 12.13 10.08 -8.43
N LEU A 98 12.60 9.23 -9.36
CA LEU A 98 14.04 8.98 -9.53
C LEU A 98 14.81 10.26 -9.88
N ILE A 99 14.26 11.10 -10.75
CA ILE A 99 14.87 12.38 -11.14
C ILE A 99 14.90 13.33 -9.94
N VAL A 100 13.77 13.53 -9.27
CA VAL A 100 13.64 14.47 -8.15
C VAL A 100 14.48 14.03 -6.94
N ALA A 101 14.42 12.75 -6.57
CA ALA A 101 15.21 12.22 -5.48
C ALA A 101 16.71 12.23 -5.82
N GLY A 102 17.08 11.83 -7.03
CA GLY A 102 18.48 11.85 -7.49
C GLY A 102 19.06 13.26 -7.49
N LEU A 103 18.36 14.22 -8.09
CA LEU A 103 18.78 15.62 -8.11
C LEU A 103 18.79 16.23 -6.70
N GLY A 104 17.79 15.90 -5.86
CA GLY A 104 17.74 16.30 -4.47
C GLY A 104 18.96 15.82 -3.68
N CYS A 105 19.37 14.56 -3.85
CA CYS A 105 20.59 14.02 -3.26
C CYS A 105 21.85 14.76 -3.74
N VAL A 106 21.94 15.10 -5.04
CA VAL A 106 23.07 15.89 -5.57
C VAL A 106 23.12 17.27 -4.92
N VAL A 107 21.98 17.96 -4.80
CA VAL A 107 21.91 19.28 -4.16
C VAL A 107 22.34 19.20 -2.70
N LEU A 108 21.80 18.25 -1.92
CA LEU A 108 22.18 18.06 -0.52
C LEU A 108 23.69 17.77 -0.37
N ALA A 109 24.26 16.97 -1.28
CA ALA A 109 25.68 16.64 -1.27
C ALA A 109 26.58 17.87 -1.56
N LEU A 110 26.17 18.73 -2.48
CA LEU A 110 26.94 19.92 -2.87
C LEU A 110 26.80 21.06 -1.84
N THR A 111 25.59 21.31 -1.34
CA THR A 111 25.33 22.42 -0.41
C THR A 111 25.70 22.09 1.04
N ARG A 112 25.95 20.81 1.34
CA ARG A 112 26.15 20.29 2.71
C ARG A 112 24.97 20.61 3.63
N PHE A 113 23.78 20.78 3.06
CA PHE A 113 22.57 21.04 3.83
C PHE A 113 22.10 19.76 4.51
N GLU A 114 21.88 19.83 5.83
CA GLU A 114 21.38 18.71 6.63
C GLU A 114 19.87 18.78 6.75
N ILE A 115 19.19 17.73 6.30
CA ILE A 115 17.75 17.55 6.47
C ILE A 115 17.51 16.25 7.24
N ALA A 116 16.59 16.28 8.20
CA ALA A 116 16.19 15.08 8.92
C ALA A 116 15.64 14.04 7.93
N GLY A 117 16.18 12.81 7.97
CA GLY A 117 15.81 11.74 7.04
C GLY A 117 14.31 11.42 7.06
N SER A 118 13.66 11.55 8.22
CA SER A 118 12.21 11.43 8.35
C SER A 118 11.45 12.50 7.55
N THR A 119 11.94 13.74 7.55
CA THR A 119 11.33 14.84 6.78
C THR A 119 11.52 14.61 5.30
N LEU A 120 12.72 14.20 4.87
CA LEU A 120 13.00 13.89 3.48
C LEU A 120 12.12 12.74 2.98
N LEU A 121 11.96 11.67 3.77
CA LEU A 121 11.11 10.54 3.45
C LEU A 121 9.64 10.96 3.28
N VAL A 122 9.11 11.76 4.21
CA VAL A 122 7.72 12.25 4.13
C VAL A 122 7.51 13.11 2.89
N LEU A 123 8.43 14.05 2.60
CA LEU A 123 8.35 14.91 1.42
C LEU A 123 8.33 14.08 0.13
N LEU A 124 9.24 13.13 0.01
CA LEU A 124 9.35 12.25 -1.14
C LEU A 124 8.12 11.34 -1.30
N LEU A 125 7.61 10.79 -0.19
CA LEU A 125 6.42 9.94 -0.19
C LEU A 125 5.18 10.72 -0.62
N VAL A 126 4.97 11.92 -0.06
CA VAL A 126 3.87 12.80 -0.45
C VAL A 126 3.99 13.21 -1.92
N PHE A 127 5.20 13.55 -2.37
CA PHE A 127 5.47 13.90 -3.76
C PHE A 127 5.08 12.77 -4.73
N VAL A 128 5.59 11.55 -4.53
CA VAL A 128 5.33 10.44 -5.46
C VAL A 128 3.87 10.01 -5.45
N MET A 129 3.22 10.02 -4.28
CA MET A 129 1.79 9.71 -4.17
C MET A 129 0.92 10.77 -4.85
N ALA A 130 1.27 12.06 -4.70
CA ALA A 130 0.57 13.15 -5.35
C ALA A 130 0.74 13.11 -6.88
N ASP A 131 1.96 12.89 -7.38
CA ASP A 131 2.21 12.78 -8.82
C ASP A 131 1.44 11.61 -9.44
N ALA A 132 1.53 10.41 -8.84
CA ALA A 132 0.77 9.25 -9.29
C ALA A 132 -0.75 9.51 -9.30
N ALA A 133 -1.28 10.12 -8.23
CA ALA A 133 -2.72 10.42 -8.12
C ALA A 133 -3.18 11.46 -9.15
N ILE A 134 -2.41 12.54 -9.34
CA ILE A 134 -2.73 13.58 -10.34
C ILE A 134 -2.66 12.99 -11.74
N ARG A 135 -1.62 12.22 -12.06
CA ARG A 135 -1.44 11.59 -13.37
C ARG A 135 -2.55 10.59 -13.66
N TYR A 136 -2.92 9.77 -12.69
CA TYR A 136 -4.08 8.88 -12.79
C TYR A 136 -5.37 9.65 -13.07
N ALA A 137 -5.65 10.71 -12.31
CA ALA A 137 -6.84 11.53 -12.50
C ALA A 137 -6.89 12.19 -13.88
N VAL A 138 -5.73 12.60 -14.43
CA VAL A 138 -5.62 13.15 -15.78
C VAL A 138 -5.86 12.09 -16.86
N LEU A 139 -5.28 10.89 -16.72
CA LEU A 139 -5.47 9.78 -17.68
C LEU A 139 -6.93 9.31 -17.70
N ASN A 140 -7.53 9.12 -16.53
CA ASN A 140 -8.95 8.77 -16.39
C ASN A 140 -9.86 9.82 -17.07
N ARG A 141 -9.57 11.12 -16.90
CA ARG A 141 -10.34 12.19 -17.56
C ARG A 141 -10.17 12.23 -19.08
N ARG A 142 -9.05 11.75 -19.61
CA ARG A 142 -8.75 11.73 -21.05
C ARG A 142 -9.22 10.44 -21.74
N GLY A 143 -9.55 9.40 -20.99
CA GLY A 143 -9.90 8.09 -21.53
C GLY A 143 -8.77 7.45 -22.34
N ALA A 144 -7.51 7.71 -21.95
CA ALA A 144 -6.30 7.40 -22.73
C ALA A 144 -5.28 6.57 -21.93
#